data_AF-A0A955B1T2-F1
#
_entry.id   AF-A0A955B1T2-F1
#
_cell.length_a   1.000
_cell.length_b   1.000
_cell.length_c   1.000
_cell.angle_alpha   90.00
_cell.angle_beta   90.00
_cell.angle_gamma   90.00
#
_symmetry.space_group_name_H-M   'P 1'
#
loop_
_entity.id
_entity.type
_entity.pdbx_description
1 polymer ?
#
loop_
_entity_poly.entity_id
_entity_poly.type
_entity_poly.pdbx_seq_one_letter_code
_entity_poly.pdbx_strand_id
1 'polypeptide(L)'
;MSLTVGCSALNPAPKLSVMRTMKDADRIVANGHEIKDRETIDGLRTVYRNAKWRPFLDTEPVDQISIKLFSGDEQVLEFTYGAGWLMDESRKGVLNEEQRQWMFDNIRSKIPVENLPDRNIL
;
A
#
# COMPACT_ATOMS: atom_id res chain seq x y z
N MET A 1 38.06 -14.18 15.00
CA MET A 1 36.87 -13.29 15.07
C MET A 1 36.39 -13.08 13.66
N SER A 2 35.38 -13.83 13.21
CA SER A 2 34.72 -13.60 11.92
C SER A 2 33.29 -13.14 12.22
N LEU A 3 33.05 -11.84 12.05
CA LEU A 3 31.69 -11.31 11.97
C LEU A 3 31.22 -11.54 10.54
N THR A 4 30.58 -12.67 10.29
CA THR A 4 29.68 -12.83 9.15
C THR A 4 28.48 -11.91 9.38
N VAL A 5 28.63 -10.64 9.00
CA VAL A 5 27.49 -9.73 8.85
C VAL A 5 26.79 -10.15 7.56
N GLY A 6 26.00 -11.22 7.65
CA GLY A 6 25.09 -11.62 6.59
C GLY A 6 24.17 -10.44 6.29
N CYS A 7 24.24 -9.94 5.05
CA CYS A 7 23.37 -8.91 4.51
C CYS A 7 21.91 -9.40 4.46
N SER A 8 21.26 -9.49 5.62
CA SER A 8 19.86 -9.90 5.76
C SER A 8 18.99 -8.69 6.07
N ALA A 9 18.96 -7.71 5.17
CA ALA A 9 17.89 -6.72 5.13
C ALA A 9 17.50 -6.41 3.68
N LEU A 10 17.39 -7.45 2.85
CA LEU A 10 16.88 -7.32 1.48
C LEU A 10 15.43 -6.81 1.44
N ASN A 11 14.70 -6.88 2.57
CA ASN A 11 13.39 -6.26 2.70
C ASN A 11 13.23 -5.48 4.02
N PRO A 12 13.48 -4.16 4.06
CA PRO A 12 13.24 -3.38 5.27
C PRO A 12 11.75 -3.35 5.61
N ALA A 13 11.39 -3.79 6.81
CA ALA A 13 10.02 -3.61 7.31
C ALA A 13 9.61 -2.12 7.27
N PRO A 14 8.30 -1.80 7.19
CA PRO A 14 7.84 -0.43 7.35
C PRO A 14 8.37 0.21 8.63
N LYS A 15 8.66 1.52 8.56
CA LYS A 15 9.07 2.29 9.74
C LYS A 15 7.97 2.17 10.82
N LEU A 16 8.37 1.99 12.08
CA LEU A 16 7.42 1.91 13.20
C LEU A 16 6.53 3.14 13.32
N SER A 17 7.05 4.32 12.95
CA SER A 17 6.27 5.56 12.88
C SER A 17 5.08 5.41 11.93
N VAL A 18 5.32 4.94 10.69
CA VAL A 18 4.25 4.67 9.71
C VAL A 18 3.21 3.69 10.27
N MET A 19 3.65 2.62 10.93
CA MET A 19 2.70 1.63 11.48
C MET A 19 1.88 2.13 12.67
N ARG A 20 2.37 3.14 13.41
CA ARG A 20 1.62 3.86 14.44
C ARG A 20 0.62 4.80 13.78
N THR A 21 1.08 5.60 12.82
CA THR A 21 0.26 6.53 12.05
C THR A 21 -0.93 5.84 11.36
N MET A 22 -0.74 4.65 10.79
CA MET A 22 -1.84 3.84 10.24
C MET A 22 -2.82 3.30 11.30
N LYS A 23 -2.42 3.18 12.57
CA LYS A 23 -3.30 2.68 13.64
C LYS A 23 -4.44 3.66 13.90
N ASP A 24 -4.14 4.94 13.81
CA ASP A 24 -5.05 6.03 14.15
C ASP A 24 -5.92 6.44 12.95
N ALA A 25 -5.70 5.81 11.78
CA ALA A 25 -6.52 6.05 10.61
C ALA A 25 -7.96 5.55 10.81
N ASP A 26 -8.91 6.37 10.36
CA ASP A 26 -10.36 6.13 10.40
C ASP A 26 -11.00 6.14 9.01
N ARG A 27 -10.26 6.55 7.97
CA ARG A 27 -10.72 6.61 6.59
C ARG A 27 -9.61 6.31 5.60
N ILE A 28 -9.98 5.72 4.47
CA ILE A 28 -9.16 5.59 3.27
C ILE A 28 -9.80 6.42 2.17
N VAL A 29 -8.99 7.14 1.39
CA VAL A 29 -9.40 7.74 0.11
C VAL A 29 -8.56 7.10 -0.98
N ALA A 30 -9.20 6.29 -1.84
CA ALA A 30 -8.57 5.58 -2.93
C ALA A 30 -9.03 6.18 -4.28
N ASN A 31 -8.14 6.83 -5.02
CA ASN A 31 -8.48 7.60 -6.23
C ASN A 31 -9.72 8.49 -6.09
N GLY A 32 -9.83 9.21 -4.95
CA GLY A 32 -10.96 10.09 -4.65
C GLY A 32 -12.22 9.38 -4.13
N HIS A 33 -12.25 8.04 -4.11
CA HIS A 33 -13.33 7.28 -3.48
C HIS A 33 -13.05 7.04 -1.99
N GLU A 34 -14.00 7.40 -1.14
CA GLU A 34 -13.86 7.28 0.32
C GLU A 34 -14.36 5.92 0.83
N ILE A 35 -13.55 5.27 1.66
CA ILE A 35 -13.87 4.01 2.36
C ILE A 35 -13.67 4.23 3.86
N LYS A 36 -14.76 4.07 4.63
CA LYS A 36 -14.80 4.22 6.10
C LYS A 36 -15.00 2.90 6.85
N ASP A 37 -15.03 1.79 6.11
CA ASP A 37 -15.20 0.47 6.68
C ASP A 37 -13.98 0.06 7.52
N ARG A 38 -14.23 -0.27 8.80
CA ARG A 38 -13.15 -0.54 9.75
C ARG A 38 -12.38 -1.80 9.42
N GLU A 39 -13.06 -2.83 8.93
CA GLU A 39 -12.44 -4.09 8.51
C GLU A 39 -11.47 -3.85 7.34
N THR A 40 -11.89 -3.03 6.37
CA THR A 40 -11.02 -2.62 5.25
C THR A 40 -9.81 -1.82 5.72
N ILE A 41 -9.97 -0.90 6.67
CA ILE A 41 -8.85 -0.11 7.21
C ILE A 41 -7.83 -1.00 7.93
N ASP A 42 -8.29 -1.87 8.83
CA ASP A 42 -7.42 -2.77 9.59
C ASP A 42 -6.78 -3.86 8.68
N GLY A 43 -7.52 -4.31 7.65
CA GLY A 43 -7.01 -5.21 6.61
C GLY A 43 -5.91 -4.56 5.77
N LEU A 44 -6.10 -3.30 5.33
CA LEU A 44 -5.09 -2.56 4.57
C LEU A 44 -3.79 -2.40 5.37
N ARG A 45 -3.91 -2.12 6.67
CA ARG A 45 -2.78 -2.07 7.60
C ARG A 45 -2.03 -3.40 7.67
N THR A 46 -2.75 -4.52 7.64
CA THR A 46 -2.16 -5.86 7.65
C THR A 46 -1.42 -6.15 6.34
N VAL A 47 -2.03 -5.81 5.20
CA VAL A 47 -1.38 -5.93 3.88
C VAL A 47 -0.11 -5.09 3.82
N TYR A 48 -0.18 -3.81 4.19
CA TYR A 48 0.97 -2.90 4.16
C TYR A 48 2.12 -3.37 5.06
N ARG A 49 1.80 -3.83 6.28
CA ARG A 49 2.80 -4.40 7.21
C ARG A 49 3.53 -5.60 6.63
N ASN A 50 2.79 -6.50 6.00
CA ASN A 50 3.27 -7.80 5.57
C ASN A 50 3.79 -7.82 4.12
N ALA A 51 3.70 -6.70 3.41
CA ALA A 51 4.29 -6.56 2.09
C ALA A 51 5.82 -6.74 2.16
N LYS A 52 6.41 -7.36 1.14
CA LYS A 52 7.85 -7.51 1.03
C LYS A 52 8.45 -6.24 0.42
N TRP A 53 8.74 -5.28 1.29
CA TRP A 53 9.28 -3.98 0.94
C TRP A 53 10.70 -4.06 0.44
N ARG A 54 10.98 -3.56 -0.76
CA ARG A 54 12.32 -3.42 -1.33
C ARG A 54 12.76 -1.96 -1.26
N PRO A 55 14.06 -1.67 -1.04
CA PRO A 55 14.54 -0.31 -0.83
C PRO A 55 14.66 0.54 -2.11
N PHE A 56 14.24 0.02 -3.27
CA PHE A 56 14.28 0.73 -4.55
C PHE A 56 13.08 0.37 -5.42
N LEU A 57 12.74 1.30 -6.31
CA LEU A 57 11.78 1.11 -7.40
C LEU A 57 12.54 0.68 -8.65
N ASP A 58 12.15 -0.46 -9.21
CA ASP A 58 12.62 -0.96 -10.50
C ASP A 58 11.68 -0.51 -11.63
N THR A 59 10.38 -0.44 -11.35
CA THR A 59 9.32 -0.02 -12.29
C THR A 59 8.15 0.64 -11.57
N GLU A 60 7.56 1.67 -12.18
CA GLU A 60 6.28 2.24 -11.75
C GLU A 60 5.10 1.46 -12.37
N PRO A 61 4.01 1.22 -11.64
CA PRO A 61 2.84 0.57 -12.21
C PRO A 61 2.10 1.50 -13.18
N VAL A 62 1.54 0.96 -14.26
CA VAL A 62 0.73 1.72 -15.24
C VAL A 62 -0.70 1.95 -14.75
N ASP A 63 -1.18 1.12 -13.81
CA ASP A 63 -2.55 1.09 -13.27
C ASP A 63 -2.59 1.61 -11.83
N GLN A 64 -2.05 2.80 -11.60
CA GLN A 64 -1.88 3.37 -10.27
C GLN A 64 -3.20 3.76 -9.61
N ILE A 65 -3.42 3.25 -8.41
CA ILE A 65 -4.44 3.70 -7.46
C ILE A 65 -3.71 4.40 -6.31
N SER A 66 -3.89 5.72 -6.21
CA SER A 66 -3.44 6.51 -5.05
C SER A 66 -4.31 6.16 -3.85
N ILE A 67 -3.67 5.80 -2.74
CA ILE A 67 -4.30 5.42 -1.48
C ILE A 67 -3.80 6.39 -0.41
N LYS A 68 -4.74 7.14 0.15
CA LYS A 68 -4.50 8.09 1.24
C LYS A 68 -5.24 7.63 2.49
N LEU A 69 -4.58 7.62 3.64
CA LEU A 69 -5.21 7.36 4.93
C LEU A 69 -5.36 8.67 5.69
N PHE A 70 -6.47 8.82 6.38
CA PHE A 70 -6.73 9.98 7.25
C PHE A 70 -7.10 9.56 8.67
N SER A 71 -6.81 10.44 9.63
CA SER A 71 -7.31 10.41 11.00
C SER A 71 -8.03 11.74 11.26
N GLY A 72 -9.36 11.72 11.37
CA GLY A 72 -10.14 12.94 11.22
C GLY A 72 -9.83 13.60 9.87
N ASP A 73 -9.54 14.90 9.88
CA ASP A 73 -9.22 15.67 8.67
C ASP A 73 -7.73 15.69 8.28
N GLU A 74 -6.87 15.04 9.07
CA GLU A 74 -5.43 14.99 8.80
C GLU A 74 -5.09 13.83 7.87
N GLN A 75 -4.39 14.08 6.76
CA GLN A 75 -3.80 13.03 5.94
C GLN A 75 -2.55 12.49 6.66
N VAL A 76 -2.57 11.20 6.98
CA VAL A 76 -1.54 10.59 7.82
C VAL A 76 -0.59 9.69 7.03
N LEU A 77 -1.02 9.16 5.89
CA LEU A 77 -0.17 8.34 5.00
C LEU A 77 -0.68 8.41 3.56
N GLU A 78 0.25 8.34 2.62
CA GLU A 78 -0.04 8.19 1.19
C GLU A 78 0.90 7.16 0.57
N PHE A 79 0.34 6.30 -0.29
CA PHE A 79 1.07 5.35 -1.12
C PHE A 79 0.22 4.96 -2.33
N THR A 80 0.81 4.25 -3.27
CA THR A 80 0.14 3.76 -4.47
C THR A 80 0.03 2.24 -4.46
N TYR A 81 -1.05 1.71 -5.02
CA TYR A 81 -1.20 0.31 -5.39
C TYR A 81 -1.39 0.18 -6.91
N GLY A 82 -0.67 -0.74 -7.54
CA GLY A 82 -0.80 -1.03 -8.97
C GLY A 82 0.07 -2.22 -9.37
N ALA A 83 -0.27 -2.90 -10.46
CA ALA A 83 0.41 -4.10 -10.96
C ALA A 83 0.66 -5.18 -9.89
N GLY A 84 -0.19 -5.24 -8.85
CA GLY A 84 -0.08 -6.20 -7.75
C GLY A 84 1.00 -5.90 -6.71
N TRP A 85 1.50 -4.66 -6.61
CA TRP A 85 2.41 -4.23 -5.55
C TRP A 85 2.03 -2.85 -4.98
N LEU A 86 2.62 -2.53 -3.83
CA LEU A 86 2.57 -1.21 -3.20
C LEU A 86 3.79 -0.38 -3.60
N MET A 87 3.63 0.93 -3.65
CA MET A 87 4.70 1.89 -3.86
C MET A 87 4.54 3.05 -2.89
N ASP A 88 5.57 3.32 -2.08
CA ASP A 88 5.71 4.59 -1.38
C ASP A 88 6.92 5.36 -1.91
N GLU A 89 7.22 6.53 -1.33
CA GLU A 89 8.26 7.52 -1.71
C GLU A 89 9.43 6.99 -2.56
N SER A 90 10.01 5.83 -2.20
CA SER A 90 11.09 5.21 -2.98
C SER A 90 11.13 3.67 -2.88
N ARG A 91 10.07 3.03 -2.37
CA ARG A 91 10.10 1.61 -2.02
C ARG A 91 8.95 0.85 -2.66
N LYS A 92 9.24 -0.40 -3.04
CA LYS A 92 8.29 -1.34 -3.63
C LYS A 92 7.87 -2.39 -2.62
N GLY A 93 6.61 -2.40 -2.20
CA GLY A 93 6.03 -3.45 -1.37
C GLY A 93 5.45 -4.58 -2.22
N VAL A 94 6.21 -5.66 -2.43
CA VAL A 94 5.72 -6.81 -3.21
C VAL A 94 4.69 -7.58 -2.40
N LEU A 95 3.50 -7.76 -2.97
CA LEU A 95 2.41 -8.51 -2.37
C LEU A 95 2.43 -9.98 -2.81
N ASN A 96 2.06 -10.88 -1.91
CA ASN A 96 1.74 -12.26 -2.25
C ASN A 96 0.32 -12.34 -2.89
N GLU A 97 -0.07 -13.52 -3.36
CA GLU A 97 -1.36 -13.69 -4.05
C GLU A 97 -2.57 -13.34 -3.18
N GLU A 98 -2.57 -13.78 -1.92
CA GLU A 98 -3.64 -13.48 -0.96
C GLU A 98 -3.79 -11.98 -0.73
N GLN A 99 -2.69 -11.26 -0.55
CA GLN A 99 -2.68 -9.81 -0.38
C GLN A 99 -3.14 -9.09 -1.65
N ARG A 100 -2.74 -9.57 -2.83
CA ARG A 100 -3.20 -8.99 -4.11
C ARG A 100 -4.70 -9.15 -4.27
N GLN A 101 -5.22 -10.34 -4.01
CA GLN A 101 -6.64 -10.62 -4.09
C GLN A 101 -7.42 -9.79 -3.06
N TRP A 102 -6.91 -9.69 -1.83
CA TRP A 102 -7.50 -8.83 -0.80
C TRP A 102 -7.58 -7.37 -1.24
N MET A 103 -6.49 -6.82 -1.81
CA MET A 103 -6.47 -5.44 -2.34
C MET A 103 -7.48 -5.25 -3.48
N PHE A 104 -7.63 -6.26 -4.34
CA PHE A 104 -8.62 -6.24 -5.39
C PHE A 104 -10.05 -6.18 -4.82
N ASP A 105 -10.38 -7.13 -3.93
CA ASP A 105 -11.73 -7.30 -3.39
C ASP A 105 -12.16 -6.17 -2.44
N ASN A 106 -11.22 -5.55 -1.73
CA ASN A 106 -11.55 -4.60 -0.67
C ASN A 106 -11.21 -3.15 -0.97
N ILE A 107 -10.33 -2.89 -1.95
CA ILE A 107 -9.96 -1.53 -2.37
C ILE A 107 -10.40 -1.30 -3.81
N ARG A 108 -9.80 -2.03 -4.77
CA ARG A 108 -10.00 -1.74 -6.20
C ARG A 108 -11.45 -1.92 -6.65
N SER A 109 -12.12 -2.99 -6.23
CA SER A 109 -13.51 -3.31 -6.61
C SER A 109 -14.52 -2.27 -6.13
N LYS A 110 -14.18 -1.51 -5.08
CA LYS A 110 -15.03 -0.48 -4.47
C LYS A 110 -14.91 0.86 -5.18
N ILE A 111 -13.86 1.07 -5.96
CA ILE A 111 -13.64 2.33 -6.69
C ILE A 111 -14.55 2.35 -7.92
N PRO A 112 -15.35 3.41 -8.12
CA PRO A 112 -16.15 3.59 -9.33
C PRO A 112 -15.28 3.54 -10.59
N VAL A 113 -15.81 2.99 -11.68
CA VAL A 113 -15.02 2.75 -12.91
C VAL A 113 -14.44 4.04 -13.48
N GLU A 114 -15.17 5.15 -13.37
CA GLU A 114 -14.75 6.50 -13.77
C GLU A 114 -13.55 7.04 -12.99
N ASN A 115 -13.24 6.47 -11.82
CA ASN A 115 -12.12 6.84 -10.97
C ASN A 115 -10.96 5.83 -11.04
N LEU A 116 -11.11 4.75 -11.83
CA LEU A 116 -10.02 3.81 -12.07
C LEU A 116 -9.08 4.38 -13.15
N PRO A 117 -7.76 4.11 -13.06
CA PRO A 117 -6.83 4.49 -14.12
C PRO A 117 -7.24 3.81 -15.43
N ASP A 118 -7.21 4.58 -16.52
CA ASP A 118 -7.55 4.10 -17.85
C ASP A 118 -6.72 2.87 -18.20
N ARG A 119 -7.41 1.76 -18.53
CA ARG A 119 -6.75 0.55 -19.04
C ARG A 119 -6.25 0.70 -20.49
N ASN A 120 -6.46 1.86 -21.11
CA ASN A 120 -6.07 2.14 -22.49
C ASN A 120 -4.69 2.82 -22.57
N ILE A 121 -3.65 2.15 -22.06
CA ILE A 121 -2.27 2.51 -22.39
C ILE A 121 -1.58 1.22 -22.86
N LEU A 122 -1.64 1.04 -24.18
CA LEU A 122 -0.83 0.24 -25.11
C LEU A 122 -0.05 -0.98 -24.58
#